data_AF-A0A1G5LTV1-F1
#
_entry.id   AF-A0A1G5LTV1-F1
#
_cell.length_a   1.000
_cell.length_b   1.000
_cell.length_c   1.000
_cell.angle_alpha   90.00
_cell.angle_beta   90.00
_cell.angle_gamma   90.00
#
_symmetry.space_group_name_H-M   'P 1'
#
loop_
_entity.id
_entity.type
_entity.pdbx_description
1 polymer ?
#
loop_
_entity_poly.entity_id
_entity_poly.type
_entity_poly.pdbx_seq_one_letter_code
_entity_poly.pdbx_strand_id
1 'polypeptide(L)'
;GVVEALARQGVAGPLLEYYSHLGSVELPDLGTGIWIDDVSSLTAQVEAGNYPNRLTGAVDDTVSVFATDGGGGMYALSHTTGDVYHLTAGALTGSCYDLDETGYSTAAEDLWSFLEQLHARSPRPSKRSEPR
;
A
#
# COMPACT_ATOMS: atom_id res chain seq x y z
N GLY A 1 18.59 5.18 -9.47
CA GLY A 1 18.19 5.13 -8.04
C GLY A 1 17.09 4.10 -7.83
N VAL A 2 16.75 3.74 -6.59
CA VAL A 2 15.73 2.70 -6.32
C VAL A 2 14.35 3.10 -6.86
N VAL A 3 13.97 4.38 -6.78
CA VAL A 3 12.73 4.91 -7.38
C VAL A 3 12.68 4.72 -8.90
N GLU A 4 13.80 4.89 -9.62
CA GLU A 4 13.85 4.63 -11.07
C GLU A 4 13.72 3.13 -11.40
N ALA A 5 14.13 2.25 -10.49
CA ALA A 5 13.93 0.81 -10.65
C ALA A 5 12.46 0.45 -10.51
N LEU A 6 11.77 0.98 -9.49
CA LEU A 6 10.32 0.80 -9.31
C LEU A 6 9.52 1.36 -10.50
N ALA A 7 9.94 2.51 -11.04
CA ALA A 7 9.31 3.08 -12.23
C ALA A 7 9.40 2.12 -13.43
N ARG A 8 10.55 1.46 -13.65
CA ARG A 8 10.72 0.45 -14.70
C ARG A 8 9.92 -0.83 -14.45
N GLN A 9 9.59 -1.12 -13.20
CA GLN A 9 8.73 -2.23 -12.81
C GLN A 9 7.23 -1.87 -12.90
N GLY A 10 6.90 -0.64 -13.31
CA GLY A 10 5.52 -0.21 -13.49
C GLY A 10 4.83 0.10 -12.17
N VAL A 11 5.54 0.60 -11.16
CA VAL A 11 4.90 1.14 -9.95
C VAL A 11 4.18 2.45 -10.26
N ALA A 12 2.99 2.63 -9.67
CA ALA A 12 2.14 3.80 -9.88
C ALA A 12 2.86 5.13 -9.57
N GLY A 13 2.59 6.15 -10.39
CA GLY A 13 3.17 7.49 -10.27
C GLY A 13 3.07 8.11 -8.87
N PRO A 14 1.88 8.14 -8.23
CA PRO A 14 1.73 8.67 -6.88
C PRO A 14 2.60 7.95 -5.83
N LEU A 15 2.80 6.63 -5.95
CA LEU A 15 3.72 5.91 -5.05
C LEU A 15 5.18 6.31 -5.29
N LEU A 16 5.59 6.49 -6.55
CA LEU A 16 6.94 6.97 -6.86
C LEU A 16 7.17 8.37 -6.28
N GLU A 17 6.18 9.25 -6.39
CA GLU A 17 6.20 10.58 -5.78
C GLU A 17 6.30 10.48 -4.25
N TYR A 18 5.50 9.62 -3.63
CA TYR A 18 5.55 9.38 -2.18
C TYR A 18 6.96 8.99 -1.72
N TYR A 19 7.54 7.97 -2.35
CA TYR A 19 8.85 7.45 -2.01
C TYR A 19 9.99 8.44 -2.32
N SER A 20 9.80 9.35 -3.29
CA SER A 20 10.77 10.40 -3.55
C SER A 20 10.87 11.42 -2.41
N HIS A 21 9.79 11.64 -1.66
CA HIS A 21 9.73 12.60 -0.55
C HIS A 21 10.17 11.99 0.79
N LEU A 22 10.02 10.69 0.99
CA LEU A 22 10.26 10.05 2.27
C LEU A 22 11.73 9.77 2.62
N GLY A 23 12.64 9.66 1.65
CA GLY A 23 14.00 9.18 1.92
C GLY A 23 13.99 7.79 2.60
N SER A 24 15.10 7.38 3.24
CA SER A 24 15.23 6.09 3.95
C SER A 24 14.51 6.06 5.32
N VAL A 25 13.37 6.72 5.45
CA VAL A 25 12.64 6.79 6.73
C VAL A 25 11.78 5.54 6.86
N GLU A 26 12.04 4.76 7.92
CA GLU A 26 11.10 3.76 8.43
C GLU A 26 9.82 4.52 8.84
N LEU A 27 8.70 4.20 8.18
CA LEU A 27 7.43 4.82 8.50
C LEU A 27 7.07 4.45 9.95
N PRO A 28 6.66 5.44 10.78
CA PRO A 28 6.28 5.16 12.15
C PRO A 28 5.18 4.12 12.14
N ASP A 29 5.25 3.10 13.00
CA ASP A 29 4.18 2.12 13.23
C ASP A 29 2.85 2.88 13.30
N LEU A 30 2.10 2.84 12.19
CA LEU A 30 0.78 3.42 12.10
C LEU A 30 -0.05 2.44 12.91
N GLY A 31 -0.22 2.70 14.21
CA GLY A 31 -0.77 1.81 15.24
C GLY A 31 -2.17 1.21 14.98
N THR A 32 -2.65 1.33 13.76
CA THR A 32 -3.75 0.64 13.09
C THR A 32 -3.42 -0.77 12.57
N GLY A 33 -2.19 -1.29 12.73
CA GLY A 33 -1.82 -2.62 12.24
C GLY A 33 -1.70 -2.68 10.72
N ILE A 34 -1.27 -1.57 10.10
CA ILE A 34 -0.99 -1.46 8.67
C ILE A 34 0.49 -1.16 8.51
N TRP A 35 1.18 -1.97 7.71
CA TRP A 35 2.59 -1.85 7.38
C TRP A 35 2.74 -1.41 5.94
N ILE A 36 3.20 -0.16 5.74
CA ILE A 36 3.56 0.35 4.42
C ILE A 36 5.02 -0.03 4.15
N ASP A 37 5.27 -0.69 3.03
CA ASP A 37 6.62 -1.12 2.66
C ASP A 37 7.50 0.10 2.36
N ASP A 38 8.70 0.11 2.92
CA ASP A 38 9.76 0.98 2.44
C ASP A 38 10.20 0.58 1.02
N VAL A 39 10.95 1.47 0.36
CA VAL A 39 11.36 1.29 -1.05
C VAL A 39 12.12 -0.02 -1.28
N SER A 40 12.97 -0.43 -0.34
CA SER A 40 13.77 -1.66 -0.45
C SER A 40 12.88 -2.89 -0.30
N SER A 41 11.99 -2.87 0.70
CA SER A 41 11.03 -3.94 0.96
C SER A 41 10.09 -4.13 -0.23
N LEU A 42 9.51 -3.05 -0.75
CA LEU A 42 8.64 -3.10 -1.94
C LEU A 42 9.36 -3.69 -3.15
N THR A 43 10.60 -3.25 -3.40
CA THR A 43 11.41 -3.78 -4.51
C THR A 43 11.60 -5.29 -4.38
N ALA A 44 11.94 -5.78 -3.18
CA ALA A 44 12.12 -7.20 -2.93
C ALA A 44 10.82 -8.00 -3.13
N GLN A 45 9.66 -7.47 -2.71
CA GLN A 45 8.37 -8.15 -2.88
C GLN A 45 7.94 -8.24 -4.35
N VAL A 46 8.18 -7.18 -5.12
CA VAL A 46 7.92 -7.16 -6.57
C VAL A 46 8.85 -8.14 -7.30
N GLU A 47 10.13 -8.16 -6.97
CA GLU A 47 11.10 -9.10 -7.57
C GLU A 47 10.82 -10.56 -7.21
N ALA A 48 10.33 -10.82 -6.00
CA ALA A 48 9.92 -12.15 -5.57
C ALA A 48 8.59 -12.62 -6.19
N GLY A 49 7.82 -11.71 -6.81
CA GLY A 49 6.50 -12.01 -7.35
C GLY A 49 5.44 -12.24 -6.27
N ASN A 50 5.66 -11.75 -5.05
CA ASN A 50 4.71 -11.89 -3.95
C ASN A 50 3.55 -10.90 -4.07
N TYR A 51 3.77 -9.78 -4.78
CA TYR A 51 2.76 -8.76 -4.98
C TYR A 51 2.15 -8.83 -6.39
N PRO A 52 0.81 -8.89 -6.48
CA PRO A 52 0.15 -8.77 -7.75
C PRO A 52 0.36 -7.38 -8.35
N ASN A 53 0.44 -7.34 -9.67
CA ASN A 53 0.44 -6.11 -10.46
C ASN A 53 -0.85 -5.93 -11.27
N ARG A 54 -1.76 -6.91 -11.20
CA ARG A 54 -3.05 -6.86 -11.88
C ARG A 54 -4.13 -7.52 -11.03
N LEU A 55 -5.30 -6.92 -10.98
CA LEU A 55 -6.52 -7.48 -10.44
C LEU A 55 -7.38 -8.04 -11.58
N THR A 56 -8.04 -9.17 -11.33
CA THR A 56 -9.03 -9.77 -12.24
C THR A 56 -10.29 -10.19 -11.47
N GLY A 57 -11.35 -10.55 -12.19
CA GLY A 57 -12.61 -11.00 -11.59
C GLY A 57 -13.58 -9.83 -11.40
N ALA A 58 -13.91 -9.50 -10.14
CA ALA A 58 -14.80 -8.39 -9.81
C ALA A 58 -14.23 -7.01 -10.20
N VAL A 59 -12.90 -6.89 -10.29
CA VAL A 59 -12.19 -5.69 -10.76
C VAL A 59 -11.15 -6.15 -11.80
N ASP A 60 -11.10 -5.49 -12.96
CA ASP A 60 -10.01 -5.65 -13.94
C ASP A 60 -9.20 -4.34 -13.97
N ASP A 61 -8.05 -4.34 -13.30
CA ASP A 61 -7.24 -3.14 -13.12
C ASP A 61 -5.75 -3.47 -12.95
N THR A 62 -4.89 -2.55 -13.35
CA THR A 62 -3.45 -2.60 -13.03
C THR A 62 -3.23 -1.92 -11.70
N VAL A 63 -2.44 -2.54 -10.83
CA VAL A 63 -2.26 -2.05 -9.46
C VAL A 63 -0.81 -2.10 -8.99
N SER A 64 -0.52 -1.32 -7.96
CA SER A 64 0.72 -1.45 -7.19
C SER A 64 0.39 -1.68 -5.73
N VAL A 65 0.69 -2.87 -5.22
CA VAL A 65 0.62 -3.16 -3.78
C VAL A 65 1.75 -2.43 -3.07
N PHE A 66 1.44 -1.78 -1.96
CA PHE A 66 2.40 -0.95 -1.22
C PHE A 66 2.30 -1.10 0.31
N ALA A 67 1.29 -1.81 0.81
CA ALA A 67 1.12 -2.05 2.23
C ALA A 67 0.37 -3.35 2.51
N THR A 68 0.47 -3.83 3.75
CA THR A 68 -0.23 -5.01 4.27
C THR A 68 -0.87 -4.71 5.63
N ASP A 69 -1.89 -5.49 6.03
CA ASP A 69 -2.55 -5.34 7.35
C ASP A 69 -2.08 -6.38 8.40
N GLY A 70 -1.04 -7.16 8.09
CA GLY A 70 -0.53 -8.25 8.94
C GLY A 70 -1.46 -9.45 9.13
N GLY A 71 -2.71 -9.36 8.69
CA GLY A 71 -3.70 -10.45 8.63
C GLY A 71 -3.70 -11.18 7.30
N GLY A 72 -2.80 -10.82 6.38
CA GLY A 72 -2.73 -11.34 5.02
C GLY A 72 -3.45 -10.48 3.98
N GLY A 73 -4.09 -9.38 4.40
CA GLY A 73 -4.66 -8.40 3.49
C GLY A 73 -3.59 -7.45 2.93
N MET A 74 -3.85 -6.95 1.73
CA MET A 74 -2.96 -6.06 0.98
C MET A 74 -3.67 -4.75 0.66
N TYR A 75 -2.93 -3.64 0.61
CA TYR A 75 -3.41 -2.38 0.06
C TYR A 75 -2.75 -2.12 -1.28
N ALA A 76 -3.57 -1.85 -2.29
CA ALA A 76 -3.15 -1.71 -3.67
C ALA A 76 -3.66 -0.39 -4.25
N LEU A 77 -2.78 0.37 -4.90
CA LEU A 77 -3.13 1.59 -5.61
C LEU A 77 -3.53 1.26 -7.06
N SER A 78 -4.72 1.67 -7.46
CA SER A 78 -5.20 1.61 -8.84
C SER A 78 -4.40 2.52 -9.77
N HIS A 79 -4.04 1.99 -10.94
CA HIS A 79 -3.46 2.79 -12.02
C HIS A 79 -4.52 3.47 -12.88
N THR A 80 -5.75 2.95 -12.87
CA THR A 80 -6.84 3.45 -13.70
C THR A 80 -7.63 4.56 -13.02
N THR A 81 -8.03 4.34 -11.76
CA THR A 81 -8.87 5.28 -11.00
C THR A 81 -8.08 6.11 -10.00
N GLY A 82 -6.95 5.59 -9.53
CA GLY A 82 -6.19 6.18 -8.42
C GLY A 82 -6.68 5.73 -7.04
N ASP A 83 -7.76 4.94 -6.97
CA ASP A 83 -8.29 4.44 -5.70
C ASP A 83 -7.27 3.54 -4.98
N VAL A 84 -7.33 3.56 -3.64
CA VAL A 84 -6.64 2.57 -2.82
C VAL A 84 -7.64 1.47 -2.46
N TYR A 85 -7.38 0.26 -2.96
CA TYR A 85 -8.13 -0.93 -2.59
C TYR A 85 -7.52 -1.59 -1.36
N HIS A 86 -8.36 -2.12 -0.47
CA HIS A 86 -7.99 -3.11 0.53
C HIS A 86 -8.46 -4.48 0.05
N LEU A 87 -7.49 -5.34 -0.25
CA LEU A 87 -7.67 -6.69 -0.75
C LEU A 87 -7.62 -7.65 0.42
N THR A 88 -8.73 -8.33 0.72
CA THR A 88 -8.88 -9.18 1.91
C THR A 88 -8.96 -10.67 1.56
N ALA A 89 -9.38 -11.00 0.34
CA ALA A 89 -9.45 -12.38 -0.12
C ALA A 89 -9.38 -12.46 -1.65
N GLY A 90 -8.68 -13.47 -2.15
CA GLY A 90 -8.52 -13.72 -3.57
C GLY A 90 -7.44 -14.76 -3.83
N ALA A 91 -7.22 -15.08 -5.10
CA ALA A 91 -6.23 -16.06 -5.52
C ALA A 91 -5.12 -15.41 -6.34
N LEU A 92 -3.88 -15.50 -5.86
CA LEU A 92 -2.71 -15.07 -6.62
C LEU A 92 -2.28 -16.17 -7.60
N THR A 93 -2.34 -15.87 -8.90
CA THR A 93 -1.82 -16.74 -9.97
C THR A 93 -0.81 -15.96 -10.80
N GLY A 94 0.48 -16.24 -10.59
CA GLY A 94 1.55 -15.41 -11.15
C GLY A 94 1.47 -14.00 -10.58
N SER A 95 1.29 -13.00 -11.43
CA SER A 95 1.15 -11.59 -11.01
C SER A 95 -0.31 -11.09 -11.00
N CYS A 96 -1.27 -11.96 -11.30
CA CYS A 96 -2.70 -11.64 -11.28
C CYS A 96 -3.33 -12.08 -9.96
N TYR A 97 -4.08 -11.18 -9.34
CA TYR A 97 -4.89 -11.48 -8.16
C TYR A 97 -6.36 -11.51 -8.54
N ASP A 98 -6.95 -12.70 -8.47
CA ASP A 98 -8.36 -12.90 -8.82
C ASP A 98 -9.25 -12.60 -7.62
N LEU A 99 -10.15 -11.63 -7.78
CA LEU A 99 -11.03 -11.11 -6.75
C LEU A 99 -12.48 -11.50 -6.99
N ASP A 100 -13.13 -11.91 -5.91
CA ASP A 100 -14.59 -11.94 -5.81
C ASP A 100 -15.13 -10.59 -5.30
N GLU A 101 -16.43 -10.33 -5.46
CA GLU A 101 -17.08 -9.08 -5.04
C GLU A 101 -16.90 -8.76 -3.54
N THR A 102 -16.72 -9.79 -2.70
CA THR A 102 -16.48 -9.64 -1.25
C THR A 102 -14.99 -9.63 -0.88
N GLY A 103 -14.11 -9.86 -1.85
CA GLY A 103 -12.67 -10.00 -1.66
C GLY A 103 -11.90 -8.68 -1.58
N TYR A 104 -12.60 -7.55 -1.79
CA TYR A 104 -12.00 -6.22 -1.74
C TYR A 104 -12.98 -5.16 -1.25
N SER A 105 -12.43 -4.01 -0.86
CA SER A 105 -13.17 -2.77 -0.65
C SER A 105 -12.31 -1.56 -1.04
N THR A 106 -12.93 -0.43 -1.34
CA THR A 106 -12.20 0.84 -1.52
C THR A 106 -11.89 1.44 -0.15
N ALA A 107 -10.61 1.56 0.17
CA ALA A 107 -10.11 2.12 1.43
C ALA A 107 -9.97 3.65 1.38
N ALA A 108 -9.64 4.19 0.20
CA ALA A 108 -9.58 5.63 -0.06
C ALA A 108 -9.71 5.92 -1.56
N GLU A 109 -10.10 7.16 -1.90
CA GLU A 109 -10.19 7.64 -3.28
C GLU A 109 -8.81 7.92 -3.92
N ASP A 110 -7.78 8.12 -3.10
CA ASP A 110 -6.41 8.30 -3.54
C ASP A 110 -5.40 7.99 -2.42
N LEU A 111 -4.12 7.93 -2.78
CA LEU A 111 -3.03 7.61 -1.86
C LEU A 111 -2.86 8.66 -0.75
N TRP A 112 -3.05 9.95 -1.02
CA TRP A 112 -2.86 11.00 -0.01
C TRP A 112 -4.00 10.98 0.99
N SER A 113 -5.23 10.83 0.51
CA SER A 113 -6.42 10.61 1.32
C SER A 113 -6.27 9.37 2.20
N PHE A 114 -5.64 8.30 1.71
CA PHE A 114 -5.32 7.12 2.54
C PHE A 114 -4.32 7.46 3.65
N LEU A 115 -3.19 8.11 3.33
CA LEU A 115 -2.17 8.47 4.30
C LEU A 115 -2.67 9.46 5.37
N GLU A 116 -3.48 10.44 4.98
CA GLU A 116 -4.12 11.39 5.89
C GLU A 116 -5.05 10.68 6.89
N GLN A 117 -5.83 9.71 6.43
CA GLN A 117 -6.68 8.89 7.31
C GLN A 117 -5.84 8.09 8.32
N LEU A 118 -4.69 7.56 7.94
CA LEU A 118 -3.79 6.85 8.86
C LEU A 118 -3.16 7.78 9.89
N HIS A 119 -2.73 8.97 9.48
CA HIS A 119 -2.23 9.99 10.39
C HIS A 119 -3.30 10.44 11.40
N ALA A 120 -4.56 10.61 10.96
CA ALA A 120 -5.66 10.99 11.84
C ALA A 120 -6.00 9.91 12.88
N ARG A 121 -5.76 8.63 12.56
CA ARG A 121 -6.04 7.47 13.43
C ARG A 121 -4.89 7.13 14.38
N SER A 122 -3.68 7.61 14.11
CA SER A 122 -2.56 7.46 15.03
C SER A 122 -2.87 8.19 16.36
N PRO A 123 -2.76 7.52 17.52
CA PRO A 123 -3.05 8.15 18.79
C PRO A 123 -2.16 9.39 18.99
N ARG A 124 -2.76 10.54 19.33
CA ARG A 124 -1.98 11.72 19.72
C ARG A 124 -0.97 11.31 20.79
N PRO A 125 0.28 11.80 20.75
CA PRO A 125 1.21 11.58 21.82
C PRO A 125 0.56 12.03 23.13
N SER A 126 0.35 11.09 24.05
CA SER A 126 -0.11 11.42 25.40
C SER A 126 0.87 12.44 25.97
N LYS A 127 0.39 13.65 26.26
CA LYS A 127 1.17 14.62 27.02
C LYS A 127 1.60 13.92 28.31
N ARG A 128 2.89 13.58 28.44
CA ARG A 128 3.44 13.16 29.73
C ARG A 128 3.16 14.28 30.71
N SER A 129 2.39 13.96 31.74
CA SER A 129 2.27 14.79 32.93
C SER A 129 3.68 14.98 33.50
N GLU A 130 4.19 16.21 33.48
CA GLU A 130 5.39 16.56 34.24
C GLU A 130 5.07 16.37 35.73
N PRO A 131 5.88 15.63 36.50
CA PRO A 131 5.76 15.64 37.94
C PRO A 131 6.24 17.00 38.46
N ARG A 132 5.40 17.61 39.30
CA ARG A 132 5.74 18.80 40.11
C ARG A 132 6.70 18.45 41.23
#